data_AF-R7S3D1-F1
#
_entry.id   AF-R7S3D1-F1
#
_cell.length_a   1.000
_cell.length_b   1.000
_cell.length_c   1.000
_cell.angle_alpha   90.00
_cell.angle_beta   90.00
_cell.angle_gamma   90.00
#
_symmetry.space_group_name_H-M   'P 1'
#
loop_
_entity.id
_entity.type
_entity.pdbx_description
1 polymer ?
#
loop_
_entity_poly.entity_id
_entity_poly.type
_entity_poly.pdbx_seq_one_letter_code
_entity_poly.pdbx_strand_id
1 'polypeptide(L)'
;MEGSDCAQLDGLLDEEVNEKNLHNCNPEGKNQYNECSRGSDEKVNTLLIKYNKLGITNKDKIKTLLKTEGIIMSATTVKCHRKELGLKAASTQTKAIPESKHQQLIMDELTGDHTQCQGPGTVKEAIQ
;
A
#
# COMPACT_ATOMS: atom_id res chain seq x y z
N MET A 1 10.89 22.62 79.47
CA MET A 1 10.81 22.95 78.03
C MET A 1 10.35 21.69 77.34
N GLU A 2 9.03 21.59 77.25
CA GLU A 2 8.28 20.70 76.35
C GLU A 2 8.74 21.00 74.92
N GLY A 3 8.76 20.11 73.94
CA GLY A 3 8.18 18.80 73.73
C GLY A 3 8.38 18.54 72.24
N SER A 4 8.64 17.29 71.88
CA SER A 4 8.74 16.78 70.51
C SER A 4 7.50 17.17 69.69
N ASP A 5 7.68 17.63 68.45
CA ASP A 5 6.78 17.17 67.40
C ASP A 5 7.44 17.14 66.01
N CYS A 6 7.17 16.04 65.33
CA CYS A 6 7.61 15.68 63.99
C CYS A 6 6.50 16.08 63.00
N ALA A 7 6.83 16.62 61.83
CA ALA A 7 6.21 16.18 60.58
C ALA A 7 6.84 16.86 59.36
N GLN A 8 7.40 16.01 58.53
CA GLN A 8 7.56 16.11 57.09
C GLN A 8 6.45 16.95 56.42
N LEU A 9 6.83 17.94 55.61
CA LEU A 9 6.08 18.31 54.41
C LEU A 9 7.05 18.40 53.25
N ASP A 10 7.34 17.21 52.71
CA ASP A 10 7.69 16.99 51.32
C ASP A 10 6.52 17.47 50.44
N GLY A 11 6.85 18.10 49.31
CA GLY A 11 5.92 18.19 48.17
C GLY A 11 5.39 19.57 47.85
N LEU A 12 6.21 20.37 47.16
CA LEU A 12 5.73 21.30 46.14
C LEU A 12 6.75 21.31 44.99
N LEU A 13 6.80 20.18 44.28
CA LEU A 13 7.28 20.15 42.90
C LEU A 13 6.05 20.18 41.99
N ASP A 14 6.10 21.12 41.04
CA ASP A 14 5.43 21.09 39.74
C ASP A 14 3.93 21.45 39.64
N GLU A 15 3.57 22.72 39.84
CA GLU A 15 2.29 23.29 39.34
C GLU A 15 2.49 24.49 38.38
N GLU A 16 3.57 24.51 37.60
CA GLU A 16 3.76 25.58 36.59
C GLU A 16 4.20 25.08 35.21
N VAL A 17 3.57 24.02 34.69
CA VAL A 17 3.62 23.72 33.25
C VAL A 17 2.31 23.12 32.74
N ASN A 18 1.28 23.94 32.46
CA ASN A 18 0.27 23.50 31.48
C ASN A 18 -0.58 24.60 30.79
N GLU A 19 -0.07 25.80 30.58
CA GLU A 19 -0.84 26.82 29.81
C GLU A 19 -0.65 26.72 28.28
N LYS A 20 0.08 25.71 27.79
CA LYS A 20 0.37 25.53 26.35
C LYS A 20 -0.49 24.47 25.65
N ASN A 21 -1.48 23.89 26.34
CA ASN A 21 -2.26 22.76 25.81
C ASN A 21 -3.74 23.10 25.49
N LEU A 22 -4.11 24.38 25.43
CA LEU A 22 -5.50 24.81 25.16
C LEU A 22 -5.98 24.53 23.73
N HIS A 23 -5.07 24.29 22.77
CA HIS A 23 -5.39 24.05 21.36
C HIS A 23 -5.01 22.66 20.86
N ASN A 24 -4.54 21.78 21.73
CA ASN A 24 -4.20 20.42 21.32
C ASN A 24 -5.46 19.54 21.36
N CYS A 25 -5.94 19.15 20.18
CA CYS A 25 -7.07 18.22 20.07
C CYS A 25 -6.70 16.77 20.42
N ASN A 26 -5.43 16.47 20.73
CA ASN A 26 -4.96 15.18 21.22
C ASN A 26 -4.14 15.32 22.51
N PRO A 27 -4.77 15.68 23.64
CA PRO A 27 -4.09 15.89 24.91
C PRO A 27 -3.47 14.61 25.48
N GLU A 28 -4.01 13.44 25.14
CA GLU A 28 -3.50 12.15 25.61
C GLU A 28 -2.38 11.56 24.73
N GLY A 29 -2.10 12.17 23.57
CA GLY A 29 -1.09 11.69 22.63
C GLY A 29 -1.37 10.28 22.07
N LYS A 30 -2.59 9.77 22.20
CA LYS A 30 -2.94 8.41 21.76
C LYS A 30 -3.07 8.40 20.23
N ASN A 31 -2.31 7.53 19.59
CA ASN A 31 -2.47 7.25 18.17
C ASN A 31 -3.48 6.11 18.01
N GLN A 32 -4.66 6.43 17.46
CA GLN A 32 -5.73 5.47 17.14
C GLN A 32 -5.39 4.47 16.02
N TYR A 33 -4.21 4.59 15.40
CA TYR A 33 -3.74 3.73 14.29
C TYR A 33 -2.55 2.84 14.68
N ASN A 34 -2.39 2.54 15.96
CA ASN A 34 -1.39 1.64 16.54
C ASN A 34 -1.40 0.21 15.95
N GLU A 35 -2.53 -0.27 15.43
CA GLU A 35 -2.63 -1.59 14.77
C GLU A 35 -2.10 -1.61 13.33
N CYS A 36 -1.78 -0.45 12.72
CA CYS A 36 -1.15 -0.39 11.41
C CYS A 36 0.32 -0.80 11.54
N SER A 37 0.59 -2.09 11.50
CA SER A 37 1.94 -2.67 11.53
C SER A 37 2.80 -2.09 10.40
N ARG A 38 3.74 -1.22 10.74
CA ARG A 38 4.73 -0.61 9.83
C ARG A 38 5.76 -1.60 9.27
N GLY A 39 5.66 -2.89 9.65
CA GLY A 39 6.56 -3.97 9.22
C GLY A 39 5.93 -4.98 8.24
N SER A 40 4.68 -4.77 7.82
CA SER A 40 3.97 -5.69 6.91
C SER A 40 4.28 -5.46 5.43
N ASP A 41 5.11 -4.47 5.10
CA ASP A 41 5.28 -3.99 3.72
C ASP A 41 5.87 -5.07 2.78
N GLU A 42 6.83 -5.90 3.21
CA GLU A 42 7.41 -6.94 2.33
C GLU A 42 6.41 -8.05 1.98
N LYS A 43 5.64 -8.51 2.98
CA LYS A 43 4.58 -9.52 2.77
C LYS A 43 3.46 -8.95 1.90
N VAL A 44 3.05 -7.70 2.15
CA VAL A 44 2.07 -6.97 1.35
C VAL A 44 2.55 -6.83 -0.09
N ASN A 45 3.81 -6.44 -0.32
CA ASN A 45 4.39 -6.28 -1.64
C ASN A 45 4.38 -7.58 -2.43
N THR A 46 4.78 -8.68 -1.78
CA THR A 46 4.77 -10.01 -2.39
C THR A 46 3.36 -10.43 -2.81
N LEU A 47 2.38 -10.21 -1.93
CA LEU A 47 0.97 -10.51 -2.22
C LEU A 47 0.41 -9.62 -3.33
N LEU A 48 0.72 -8.32 -3.32
CA LEU A 48 0.30 -7.40 -4.38
C LEU A 48 0.87 -7.77 -5.75
N ILE A 49 2.14 -8.17 -5.81
CA ILE A 49 2.77 -8.67 -7.05
C ILE A 49 2.08 -9.95 -7.51
N LYS A 50 1.82 -10.89 -6.59
CA LYS A 50 1.11 -12.15 -6.90
C LYS A 50 -0.29 -11.88 -7.45
N TYR A 51 -1.06 -11.01 -6.81
CA TYR A 51 -2.40 -10.66 -7.26
C TYR A 51 -2.40 -9.92 -8.60
N ASN A 52 -1.39 -9.08 -8.86
CA ASN A 52 -1.23 -8.41 -10.15
C ASN A 52 -0.93 -9.41 -11.28
N LYS A 53 -0.09 -10.42 -11.04
CA LYS A 53 0.16 -11.52 -12.00
C LYS A 53 -1.10 -12.34 -12.30
N LEU A 54 -2.00 -12.47 -11.34
CA LEU A 54 -3.30 -13.12 -11.50
C LEU A 54 -4.37 -12.20 -12.16
N GLY A 55 -4.00 -10.98 -12.55
CA GLY A 55 -4.92 -10.01 -13.15
C GLY A 55 -5.89 -9.34 -12.17
N ILE A 56 -5.73 -9.57 -10.85
CA ILE A 56 -6.58 -8.98 -9.82
C ILE A 56 -6.12 -7.56 -9.55
N THR A 57 -6.81 -6.59 -10.16
CA THR A 57 -6.46 -5.16 -10.13
C THR A 57 -7.45 -4.31 -9.35
N ASN A 58 -8.57 -4.87 -8.87
CA ASN A 58 -9.56 -4.12 -8.10
C ASN A 58 -9.11 -3.99 -6.63
N LYS A 59 -8.97 -2.75 -6.16
CA LYS A 59 -8.54 -2.39 -4.80
C LYS A 59 -9.41 -3.03 -3.70
N ASP A 60 -10.71 -3.12 -3.92
CA ASP A 60 -11.66 -3.63 -2.93
C ASP A 60 -11.58 -5.16 -2.85
N LYS A 61 -11.36 -5.83 -3.98
CA LYS A 61 -11.08 -7.28 -4.01
C LYS A 61 -9.75 -7.59 -3.33
N ILE A 62 -8.70 -6.82 -3.62
CA ILE A 62 -7.39 -6.99 -3.00
C ILE A 62 -7.47 -6.77 -1.49
N LYS A 63 -8.21 -5.75 -1.02
CA LYS A 63 -8.46 -5.54 0.42
C LYS A 63 -9.05 -6.79 1.09
N THR A 64 -10.07 -7.39 0.48
CA THR A 64 -10.69 -8.62 1.01
C THR A 64 -9.71 -9.79 1.05
N LEU A 65 -8.90 -9.96 -0.01
CA LEU A 65 -7.86 -11.00 -0.08
C LEU A 65 -6.70 -10.77 0.89
N LEU A 66 -6.34 -9.51 1.17
CA LEU A 66 -5.35 -9.21 2.18
C LEU A 66 -5.90 -9.49 3.59
N LYS A 67 -7.20 -9.24 3.81
CA LYS A 67 -7.86 -9.55 5.07
C LYS A 67 -7.87 -11.05 5.37
N THR A 68 -8.03 -11.92 4.36
CA THR A 68 -7.94 -13.38 4.55
C THR A 68 -6.53 -13.84 4.93
N GLU A 69 -5.50 -13.10 4.51
CA GLU A 69 -4.09 -13.33 4.85
C GLU A 69 -3.68 -12.69 6.19
N GLY A 70 -4.65 -12.13 6.93
CA GLY A 70 -4.46 -11.49 8.24
C GLY A 70 -4.02 -10.03 8.18
N ILE A 71 -4.03 -9.39 7.01
CA ILE A 71 -3.54 -8.02 6.82
C ILE A 71 -4.73 -7.06 6.65
N ILE A 72 -4.93 -6.20 7.64
CA ILE A 72 -6.00 -5.20 7.63
C ILE A 72 -5.45 -3.91 7.03
N MET A 73 -5.87 -3.61 5.80
CA MET A 73 -5.43 -2.40 5.11
C MET A 73 -6.60 -1.72 4.39
N SER A 74 -6.57 -0.39 4.31
CA SER A 74 -7.61 0.37 3.61
C SER A 74 -7.47 0.23 2.09
N ALA A 75 -8.58 0.33 1.35
CA ALA A 75 -8.54 0.30 -0.12
C ALA A 75 -7.71 1.45 -0.71
N THR A 76 -7.67 2.59 -0.01
CA THR A 76 -6.83 3.74 -0.38
C THR A 76 -5.36 3.41 -0.20
N THR A 77 -4.99 2.78 0.92
CA THR A 77 -3.60 2.36 1.18
C THR A 77 -3.15 1.31 0.15
N VAL A 78 -4.00 0.33 -0.20
CA VAL A 78 -3.75 -0.62 -1.29
C VAL A 78 -3.46 0.10 -2.61
N LYS A 79 -4.22 1.15 -2.94
CA LYS A 79 -4.01 1.95 -4.15
C LYS A 79 -2.66 2.68 -4.12
N CYS A 80 -2.29 3.29 -2.98
CA CYS A 80 -1.00 3.96 -2.81
C CYS A 80 0.16 2.97 -2.97
N HIS A 81 0.13 1.85 -2.27
CA HIS A 81 1.16 0.81 -2.35
C HIS A 81 1.32 0.25 -3.76
N ARG A 82 0.21 0.00 -4.46
CA ARG A 82 0.27 -0.42 -5.88
C ARG A 82 0.88 0.62 -6.79
N LYS A 83 0.66 1.91 -6.51
CA LYS A 83 1.25 3.02 -7.26
C LYS A 83 2.76 3.09 -7.01
N GLU A 84 3.19 2.94 -5.76
CA GLU A 84 4.61 2.88 -5.37
C GLU A 84 5.34 1.71 -6.04
N LEU A 85 4.70 0.53 -6.11
CA LEU A 85 5.22 -0.65 -6.80
C LEU A 85 5.09 -0.59 -8.34
N GLY A 86 4.49 0.46 -8.90
CA GLY A 86 4.28 0.57 -10.35
C GLY A 86 3.33 -0.49 -10.94
N LEU A 87 2.51 -1.15 -10.12
CA LEU A 87 1.60 -2.24 -10.54
C LEU A 87 0.38 -1.69 -11.28
N LYS A 88 0.57 -1.38 -12.56
CA LYS A 88 -0.49 -0.93 -13.49
C LYS A 88 -1.32 -2.11 -13.98
N ALA A 89 -2.60 -1.87 -14.24
CA ALA A 89 -3.47 -2.85 -14.89
C ALA A 89 -2.89 -3.25 -16.25
N ALA A 90 -3.04 -4.52 -16.64
CA ALA A 90 -2.48 -5.06 -17.89
C ALA A 90 -2.83 -4.21 -19.12
N SER A 91 -4.08 -3.76 -19.23
CA SER A 91 -4.54 -2.86 -20.31
C SER A 91 -3.88 -1.48 -20.33
N THR A 92 -3.35 -1.03 -19.19
CA THR A 92 -2.57 0.21 -19.10
C THR A 92 -1.10 -0.04 -19.41
N GLN A 93 -0.61 -1.27 -19.22
CA GLN A 93 0.74 -1.67 -19.60
C GLN A 93 0.83 -1.86 -21.11
N THR A 94 -0.10 -2.56 -21.76
CA THR A 94 -0.12 -2.74 -23.23
C THR A 94 -0.18 -1.40 -23.96
N LYS A 95 -0.99 -0.44 -23.47
CA LYS A 95 -1.04 0.94 -23.99
C LYS A 95 0.22 1.78 -23.73
N ALA A 96 1.05 1.40 -22.77
CA ALA A 96 2.29 2.09 -22.43
C ALA A 96 3.52 1.49 -23.13
N ILE A 97 3.36 0.42 -23.91
CA ILE A 97 4.43 -0.14 -24.73
C ILE A 97 4.71 0.85 -25.89
N PRO A 98 5.95 1.29 -26.09
CA PRO A 98 6.29 2.14 -27.22
C PRO A 98 6.04 1.38 -28.53
N GLU A 99 5.59 2.08 -29.57
CA GLU A 99 5.15 1.49 -30.83
C GLU A 99 6.20 0.57 -31.48
N SER A 100 7.48 0.90 -31.33
CA SER A 100 8.60 0.07 -31.81
C SER A 100 8.67 -1.31 -31.16
N LYS A 101 8.41 -1.40 -29.85
CA LYS A 101 8.35 -2.67 -29.10
C LYS A 101 7.11 -3.47 -29.50
N HIS A 102 6.01 -2.80 -29.82
CA HIS A 102 4.78 -3.41 -30.28
C HIS A 102 4.94 -4.04 -31.67
N GLN A 103 5.62 -3.35 -32.60
CA GLN A 103 5.96 -3.90 -33.90
C GLN A 103 6.89 -5.12 -33.80
N GLN A 104 7.89 -5.07 -32.92
CA GLN A 104 8.75 -6.22 -32.65
C GLN A 104 7.96 -7.43 -32.13
N LEU A 105 7.04 -7.22 -31.18
CA LEU A 105 6.20 -8.29 -30.66
C LEU A 105 5.34 -8.93 -31.75
N ILE A 106 4.72 -8.13 -32.62
CA ILE A 106 3.94 -8.61 -33.76
C ILE A 106 4.80 -9.43 -34.72
N MET A 107 6.02 -8.96 -35.02
CA MET A 107 6.94 -9.69 -35.89
C MET A 107 7.41 -11.01 -35.29
N ASP A 108 7.69 -11.03 -33.99
CA ASP A 108 8.08 -12.24 -33.26
C ASP A 108 6.92 -13.28 -33.26
N GLU A 109 5.68 -12.82 -33.07
CA GLU A 109 4.48 -13.67 -33.07
C GLU A 109 4.15 -14.21 -34.47
N LEU A 110 4.31 -13.38 -35.52
CA LEU A 110 4.21 -13.82 -36.92
C LEU A 110 5.30 -14.83 -37.32
N THR A 111 6.48 -14.71 -36.73
CA THR A 111 7.60 -15.65 -36.99
C THR A 111 7.37 -17.00 -36.30
N GLY A 112 6.66 -17.00 -35.17
CA GLY A 112 6.28 -18.21 -34.44
C GLY A 112 5.05 -18.94 -34.99
N ASP A 113 4.19 -18.26 -35.76
CA ASP A 113 3.00 -18.87 -36.38
C ASP A 113 3.37 -19.71 -37.62
N HIS A 114 3.57 -21.01 -37.39
CA HIS A 114 3.90 -21.98 -38.43
C HIS A 114 2.73 -22.22 -39.42
N THR A 115 1.50 -21.82 -39.06
CA THR A 115 0.33 -22.03 -39.93
C THR A 115 0.12 -20.90 -40.93
N GLN A 116 0.81 -19.76 -40.81
CA GLN A 116 0.71 -18.58 -41.71
C GLN A 116 -0.73 -18.14 -42.04
N CYS A 117 -1.71 -18.54 -41.23
CA CYS A 117 -3.13 -18.27 -41.49
C CYS A 117 -3.57 -16.95 -40.86
N GLN A 118 -2.79 -16.39 -39.93
CA GLN A 118 -3.11 -15.12 -39.29
C GLN A 118 -2.30 -13.99 -39.91
N GLY A 119 -3.01 -13.07 -40.57
CA GLY A 119 -2.41 -11.84 -41.06
C GLY A 119 -2.02 -10.90 -39.92
N PRO A 120 -1.13 -9.92 -40.18
CA PRO A 120 -0.64 -8.97 -39.17
C PRO A 120 -1.76 -8.19 -38.45
N GLY A 121 -2.92 -7.99 -39.10
CA GLY A 121 -4.08 -7.36 -38.49
C GLY A 121 -4.68 -8.18 -37.33
N THR A 122 -4.79 -9.49 -37.49
CA THR A 122 -5.36 -10.41 -36.49
C THR A 122 -4.41 -10.59 -35.30
N VAL A 123 -3.10 -10.70 -35.55
CA VAL A 123 -2.07 -10.76 -34.50
C VAL A 123 -2.04 -9.47 -33.69
N LYS A 124 -2.22 -8.32 -34.35
CA LYS A 124 -2.28 -7.01 -33.68
C LYS A 124 -3.47 -6.88 -32.71
N GLU A 125 -4.59 -7.54 -33.00
CA GLU A 125 -5.76 -7.59 -32.10
C GLU A 125 -5.55 -8.58 -30.94
N ALA A 126 -4.77 -9.65 -31.14
CA ALA A 126 -4.45 -10.61 -30.08
C ALA A 126 -3.51 -10.04 -28.99
N ILE A 127 -2.70 -9.03 -29.34
CA ILE A 127 -1.71 -8.39 -28.45
C ILE A 127 -2.31 -7.22 -27.62
N GLN A 128 -3.59 -6.84 -27.84
CA GLN A 128 -4.24 -5.66 -27.21
C GLN A 128 -4.44 -5.70 -25.69
#